data_AF-A0A101WJI1-F1
#
_entry.id   AF-A0A101WJI1-F1
#
_cell.length_a   1.000
_cell.length_b   1.000
_cell.length_c   1.000
_cell.angle_alpha   90.00
_cell.angle_beta   90.00
_cell.angle_gamma   90.00
#
_symmetry.space_group_name_H-M   'P 1'
#
loop_
_entity.id
_entity.type
_entity.pdbx_description
1 polymer ?
#
loop_
_entity_poly.entity_id
_entity_poly.type
_entity_poly.pdbx_seq_one_letter_code
_entity_poly.pdbx_strand_id
1 'polypeptide(L)'
;MKDDRKGKNQKFTQPKKSKAGLYSIVGVVAVLVIIGSYFLFGNSDNSNSSVKTAANIGQKVNYSSNDKLEQTVLDSKVENGKEIVTTLSTVMEKKFIRTEYKANGKTVPLTAFIQPDGKVMVAVSFCEPCKGDSFHISGNQIICNTCGTTWDLQTLKGIDGGCQTYPPQALTYSLNGDNLEIPQTVLDAWAPRV
;
A
#
# COMPACT_ATOMS: atom_id res chain seq x y z
N MET A 1 47.77 87.00 -43.16
CA MET A 1 47.09 86.62 -44.43
C MET A 1 45.85 85.81 -44.06
N LYS A 2 44.68 86.20 -44.61
CA LYS A 2 43.35 85.56 -44.50
C LYS A 2 43.44 84.05 -44.85
N ASP A 3 42.59 83.13 -44.38
CA ASP A 3 41.12 83.10 -44.54
C ASP A 3 40.46 81.95 -43.73
N ASP A 4 39.14 82.05 -43.57
CA ASP A 4 38.20 81.23 -42.78
C ASP A 4 38.03 79.74 -43.17
N ARG A 5 37.58 78.90 -42.21
CA ARG A 5 36.60 77.80 -42.44
C ARG A 5 35.95 77.26 -41.14
N LYS A 6 34.61 77.40 -41.09
CA LYS A 6 33.64 76.85 -40.11
C LYS A 6 33.59 75.31 -40.07
N GLY A 7 33.39 74.73 -38.86
CA GLY A 7 32.34 73.72 -38.63
C GLY A 7 32.66 72.40 -37.88
N LYS A 8 31.78 72.08 -36.90
CA LYS A 8 31.17 70.76 -36.54
C LYS A 8 31.70 69.94 -35.33
N ASN A 9 30.86 69.94 -34.29
CA ASN A 9 30.20 68.81 -33.58
C ASN A 9 30.98 67.70 -32.83
N GLN A 10 30.66 67.61 -31.53
CA GLN A 10 30.37 66.45 -30.66
C GLN A 10 31.02 65.09 -30.92
N LYS A 11 31.51 64.42 -29.86
CA LYS A 11 31.37 62.96 -29.71
C LYS A 11 31.36 62.47 -28.24
N PHE A 12 30.15 62.09 -27.85
CA PHE A 12 29.65 61.07 -26.92
C PHE A 12 30.61 60.18 -26.09
N THR A 13 30.22 60.09 -24.82
CA THR A 13 30.42 59.06 -23.77
C THR A 13 30.27 57.61 -24.25
N GLN A 14 31.02 56.68 -23.63
CA GLN A 14 30.56 55.30 -23.41
C GLN A 14 30.97 54.76 -22.02
N PRO A 15 30.04 54.17 -21.24
CA PRO A 15 30.34 53.44 -20.01
C PRO A 15 30.54 51.94 -20.26
N LYS A 16 31.46 51.33 -19.50
CA LYS A 16 31.90 49.94 -19.57
C LYS A 16 30.89 49.00 -18.88
N LYS A 17 30.34 48.03 -19.60
CA LYS A 17 29.30 47.06 -19.15
C LYS A 17 29.93 45.91 -18.33
N SER A 18 29.53 45.71 -17.07
CA SER A 18 30.04 44.62 -16.20
C SER A 18 29.15 43.37 -16.26
N LYS A 19 29.77 42.17 -16.20
CA LYS A 19 29.11 40.86 -16.35
C LYS A 19 28.46 40.31 -15.07
N ALA A 20 28.37 41.11 -14.00
CA ALA A 20 27.88 40.67 -12.69
C ALA A 20 26.41 40.19 -12.70
N GLY A 21 25.56 40.75 -13.57
CA GLY A 21 24.15 40.35 -13.68
C GLY A 21 23.92 38.93 -14.21
N LEU A 22 24.84 38.38 -14.99
CA LEU A 22 24.70 37.02 -15.55
C LEU A 22 24.91 35.93 -14.50
N TYR A 23 25.86 36.12 -13.58
CA TYR A 23 26.15 35.12 -12.52
C TYR A 23 25.04 35.07 -11.46
N SER A 24 24.38 36.21 -11.19
CA SER A 24 23.26 36.27 -10.24
C SER A 24 22.02 35.50 -10.74
N ILE A 25 21.77 35.47 -12.05
CA ILE A 25 20.63 34.77 -12.64
C ILE A 25 20.87 33.25 -12.63
N VAL A 26 22.10 32.81 -12.94
CA VAL A 26 22.47 31.38 -12.93
C VAL A 26 22.35 30.79 -11.52
N GLY A 27 22.76 31.54 -10.48
CA GLY A 27 22.64 31.10 -9.09
C GLY A 27 21.19 30.89 -8.65
N VAL A 28 20.29 31.81 -8.99
CA VAL A 28 18.86 31.71 -8.63
C VAL A 28 18.17 30.55 -9.35
N VAL A 29 18.48 30.33 -10.63
CA VAL A 29 17.93 29.21 -11.39
C VAL A 29 18.37 27.86 -10.81
N ALA A 30 19.64 27.73 -10.42
CA ALA A 30 20.16 26.49 -9.82
C ALA A 30 19.44 26.14 -8.49
N VAL A 31 19.19 27.14 -7.64
CA VAL A 31 18.47 26.94 -6.37
C VAL A 31 17.01 26.52 -6.61
N LEU A 32 16.33 27.12 -7.58
CA LEU A 32 14.96 26.75 -7.93
C LEU A 32 14.86 25.33 -8.51
N VAL A 33 15.85 24.89 -9.28
CA VAL A 33 15.90 23.51 -9.80
C VAL A 33 16.10 22.51 -8.66
N ILE A 34 16.96 22.82 -7.68
CA ILE A 34 17.18 21.95 -6.52
C ILE A 34 15.91 21.83 -5.67
N ILE A 35 15.25 22.95 -5.35
CA ILE A 35 14.00 22.95 -4.58
C ILE A 35 12.87 22.24 -5.36
N GLY A 36 12.74 22.52 -6.66
CA GLY A 36 11.77 21.86 -7.53
C GLY A 36 12.01 20.35 -7.63
N SER A 37 13.27 19.91 -7.71
CA SER A 37 13.63 18.49 -7.69
C SER A 37 13.30 17.85 -6.34
N TYR A 38 13.53 18.53 -5.22
CA TYR A 38 13.19 18.01 -3.90
C TYR A 38 11.68 17.87 -3.71
N PHE A 39 10.88 18.75 -4.31
CA PHE A 39 9.41 18.66 -4.28
C PHE A 39 8.85 17.60 -5.26
N LEU A 40 9.51 17.41 -6.41
CA LEU A 40 9.11 16.38 -7.40
C LEU A 40 9.55 14.97 -7.01
N PHE A 41 10.64 14.81 -6.25
CA PHE A 41 11.16 13.50 -5.83
C PHE A 41 10.94 13.19 -4.34
N GLY A 42 10.61 14.18 -3.49
CA GLY A 42 10.41 14.00 -2.05
C GLY A 42 9.01 13.52 -1.64
N ASN A 43 8.07 13.37 -2.59
CA ASN A 43 6.69 13.00 -2.31
C ASN A 43 6.30 11.64 -2.91
N SER A 44 7.22 10.67 -2.89
CA SER A 44 6.90 9.27 -3.16
C SER A 44 6.65 8.50 -1.86
N ASP A 45 5.66 8.95 -1.07
CA ASP A 45 4.96 8.07 -0.13
C ASP A 45 4.06 7.13 -0.95
N ASN A 46 4.68 6.16 -1.64
CA ASN A 46 4.00 5.07 -2.31
C ASN A 46 4.12 3.81 -1.49
N SER A 47 3.58 3.84 -0.28
CA SER A 47 3.19 2.63 0.46
C SER A 47 1.67 2.59 0.64
N ASN A 48 0.94 2.99 -0.40
CA ASN A 48 -0.42 2.49 -0.56
C ASN A 48 -0.29 1.20 -1.38
N SER A 49 0.00 0.09 -0.70
CA SER A 49 -0.29 -1.24 -1.25
C SER A 49 -1.80 -1.32 -1.41
N SER A 50 -2.30 -0.72 -2.49
CA SER A 50 -3.70 -0.72 -2.86
C SER A 50 -4.06 -2.12 -3.36
N VAL A 51 -4.09 -3.09 -2.45
CA VAL A 51 -4.71 -4.38 -2.72
C VAL A 51 -6.16 -4.07 -3.10
N LYS A 52 -6.50 -4.36 -4.35
CA LYS A 52 -7.84 -4.10 -4.86
C LYS A 52 -8.80 -5.08 -4.20
N THR A 53 -9.54 -4.60 -3.20
CA THR A 53 -10.66 -5.33 -2.60
C THR A 53 -11.78 -5.44 -3.64
N ALA A 54 -12.07 -6.65 -4.11
CA ALA A 54 -13.07 -6.87 -5.14
C ALA A 54 -14.51 -6.93 -4.61
N ALA A 55 -14.69 -7.19 -3.31
CA ALA A 55 -16.01 -7.29 -2.67
C ALA A 55 -16.19 -6.29 -1.53
N ASN A 56 -17.43 -5.82 -1.36
CA ASN A 56 -17.86 -4.94 -0.29
C ASN A 56 -19.29 -5.34 0.10
N ILE A 57 -19.59 -5.37 1.40
CA ILE A 57 -20.88 -5.82 1.93
C ILE A 57 -21.95 -4.71 1.99
N GLY A 58 -21.61 -3.50 1.56
CA GLY A 58 -22.52 -2.34 1.51
C GLY A 58 -22.78 -1.65 2.85
N GLN A 59 -22.16 -2.11 3.94
CA GLN A 59 -22.37 -1.58 5.29
C GLN A 59 -21.09 -1.63 6.12
N LYS A 60 -20.99 -0.70 7.08
CA LYS A 60 -19.89 -0.70 8.05
C LYS A 60 -20.07 -1.83 9.05
N VAL A 61 -18.95 -2.36 9.53
CA VAL A 61 -18.93 -3.36 10.60
C VAL A 61 -18.27 -2.76 11.83
N ASN A 62 -18.91 -2.95 12.99
CA ASN A 62 -18.34 -2.61 14.28
C ASN A 62 -18.08 -3.90 15.06
N TYR A 63 -16.82 -4.15 15.36
CA TYR A 63 -16.39 -5.27 16.19
C TYR A 63 -16.26 -4.80 17.64
N SER A 64 -16.78 -5.58 18.58
CA SER A 64 -16.66 -5.28 20.01
C SER A 64 -15.20 -5.45 20.47
N SER A 65 -14.68 -4.51 21.24
CA SER A 65 -13.36 -4.64 21.89
C SER A 65 -13.36 -5.59 23.10
N ASN A 66 -14.54 -5.98 23.59
CA ASN A 66 -14.67 -6.95 24.68
C ASN A 66 -14.82 -8.38 24.16
N ASP A 67 -15.07 -8.53 22.87
CA ASP A 67 -15.25 -9.83 22.24
C ASP A 67 -13.95 -10.26 21.57
N LYS A 68 -13.76 -11.58 21.55
CA LYS A 68 -12.71 -12.25 20.79
C LYS A 68 -13.37 -13.03 19.66
N LEU A 69 -13.41 -12.44 18.47
CA LEU A 69 -13.93 -13.13 17.30
C LEU A 69 -12.84 -14.03 16.72
N GLU A 70 -12.97 -15.34 16.96
CA GLU A 70 -12.08 -16.35 16.40
C GLU A 70 -12.37 -16.63 14.92
N GLN A 71 -11.38 -17.12 14.20
CA GLN A 71 -11.56 -17.60 12.83
C GLN A 71 -12.47 -18.84 12.79
N THR A 72 -13.48 -18.81 11.93
CA THR A 72 -14.21 -20.03 11.57
C THR A 72 -13.43 -20.80 10.52
N VAL A 73 -13.02 -22.03 10.83
CA VAL A 73 -12.28 -22.88 9.89
C VAL A 73 -13.26 -23.49 8.88
N LEU A 74 -12.95 -23.34 7.60
CA LEU A 74 -13.72 -23.88 6.48
C LEU A 74 -12.78 -24.55 5.48
N ASP A 75 -13.34 -25.48 4.71
CA ASP A 75 -12.64 -26.05 3.57
C ASP A 75 -12.73 -25.09 2.38
N SER A 76 -11.61 -24.95 1.68
CA SER A 76 -11.54 -24.32 0.36
C SER A 76 -11.29 -25.37 -0.73
N LYS A 77 -11.40 -24.97 -1.99
CA LYS A 77 -11.20 -25.89 -3.12
C LYS A 77 -10.52 -25.21 -4.29
N VAL A 78 -9.69 -25.97 -4.99
CA VAL A 78 -9.09 -25.57 -6.26
C VAL A 78 -9.98 -26.04 -7.40
N GLU A 79 -10.38 -25.10 -8.27
CA GLU A 79 -11.19 -25.37 -9.45
C GLU A 79 -10.70 -24.51 -10.63
N ASN A 80 -10.45 -25.14 -11.78
CA ASN A 80 -10.03 -24.45 -13.01
C ASN A 80 -8.82 -23.51 -12.85
N GLY A 81 -7.80 -23.92 -12.09
CA GLY A 81 -6.58 -23.13 -11.86
C GLY A 81 -6.76 -21.94 -10.92
N LYS A 82 -7.84 -21.94 -10.12
CA LYS A 82 -8.12 -20.93 -9.11
C LYS A 82 -8.46 -21.60 -7.79
N GLU A 83 -8.03 -20.98 -6.70
CA GLU A 83 -8.48 -21.31 -5.36
C GLU A 83 -9.77 -20.53 -5.06
N ILE A 84 -10.84 -21.26 -4.76
CA ILE A 84 -12.08 -20.71 -4.20
C ILE A 84 -11.92 -20.72 -2.68
N VAL A 85 -11.57 -19.57 -2.12
CA VAL A 85 -11.30 -19.40 -0.68
C VAL A 85 -12.56 -19.68 0.12
N THR A 86 -13.65 -19.04 -0.25
CA THR A 86 -15.00 -19.17 0.34
C THR A 86 -15.97 -18.34 -0.51
N THR A 87 -17.17 -18.09 -0.02
CA THR A 87 -18.13 -17.16 -0.64
C THR A 87 -18.30 -15.86 0.14
N LEU A 88 -18.74 -14.80 -0.55
CA LEU A 88 -19.08 -13.53 0.08
C LEU A 88 -20.18 -13.71 1.13
N SER A 89 -21.22 -14.51 0.81
CA SER A 89 -22.28 -14.86 1.75
C SER A 89 -21.74 -15.50 3.04
N THR A 90 -20.80 -16.44 2.92
CA THR A 90 -20.19 -17.08 4.10
C THR A 90 -19.34 -16.10 4.90
N VAL A 91 -18.61 -15.18 4.25
CA VAL A 91 -17.87 -14.12 4.95
C VAL A 91 -18.83 -13.16 5.65
N MET A 92 -19.99 -12.85 5.07
CA MET A 92 -21.02 -12.02 5.71
C MET A 92 -21.60 -12.67 6.97
N GLU A 93 -21.83 -13.99 6.92
CA GLU A 93 -22.36 -14.76 8.04
C GLU A 93 -21.32 -14.94 9.16
N LYS A 94 -20.12 -15.41 8.82
CA LYS A 94 -19.08 -15.79 9.78
C LYS A 94 -18.17 -14.65 10.18
N LYS A 95 -18.12 -13.58 9.39
CA LYS A 95 -17.31 -12.35 9.54
C LYS A 95 -15.79 -12.54 9.49
N PHE A 96 -15.29 -13.68 9.92
CA PHE A 96 -13.88 -14.02 9.94
C PHE A 96 -13.69 -15.52 9.73
N ILE A 97 -13.01 -15.89 8.64
CA ILE A 97 -12.82 -17.28 8.25
C ILE A 97 -11.34 -17.60 8.04
N ARG A 98 -11.00 -18.87 8.20
CA ARG A 98 -9.71 -19.45 7.81
C ARG A 98 -9.95 -20.64 6.90
N THR A 99 -9.19 -20.71 5.81
CA THR A 99 -9.14 -21.90 4.94
C THR A 99 -7.69 -22.28 4.66
N GLU A 100 -7.48 -23.37 3.93
CA GLU A 100 -6.15 -23.84 3.56
C GLU A 100 -6.11 -24.24 2.09
N TYR A 101 -5.35 -23.49 1.30
CA TYR A 101 -4.99 -23.92 -0.04
C TYR A 101 -4.05 -25.12 0.04
N LYS A 102 -4.39 -26.21 -0.66
CA LYS A 102 -3.60 -27.45 -0.72
C LYS A 102 -3.50 -27.96 -2.15
N ALA A 103 -2.43 -27.60 -2.84
CA ALA A 103 -2.11 -28.17 -4.15
C ALA A 103 -0.62 -28.05 -4.46
N ASN A 104 -0.14 -28.84 -5.43
CA ASN A 104 1.26 -28.85 -5.86
C ASN A 104 2.28 -29.05 -4.73
N GLY A 105 1.91 -29.81 -3.70
CA GLY A 105 2.75 -30.04 -2.52
C GLY A 105 2.94 -28.82 -1.61
N LYS A 106 2.19 -27.74 -1.85
CA LYS A 106 2.16 -26.54 -0.99
C LYS A 106 0.89 -26.50 -0.16
N THR A 107 1.04 -26.01 1.07
CA THR A 107 -0.06 -25.64 1.94
C THR A 107 0.08 -24.16 2.27
N VAL A 108 -0.91 -23.35 1.94
CA VAL A 108 -0.93 -21.92 2.26
C VAL A 108 -2.18 -21.62 3.09
N PRO A 109 -2.03 -21.21 4.36
CA PRO A 109 -3.17 -20.83 5.18
C PRO A 109 -3.74 -19.51 4.69
N LEU A 110 -5.05 -19.45 4.48
CA LEU A 110 -5.74 -18.28 3.96
C LEU A 110 -6.76 -17.78 4.97
N THR A 111 -7.07 -16.50 4.92
CA THR A 111 -8.14 -15.90 5.71
C THR A 111 -8.91 -14.88 4.90
N ALA A 112 -10.20 -14.78 5.19
CA ALA A 112 -11.03 -13.69 4.70
C ALA A 112 -11.80 -13.05 5.87
N PHE A 113 -11.91 -11.73 5.86
CA PHE A 113 -12.64 -11.00 6.88
C PHE A 113 -13.20 -9.69 6.34
N ILE A 114 -14.19 -9.15 7.06
CA ILE A 114 -14.78 -7.86 6.73
C ILE A 114 -14.02 -6.76 7.47
N GLN A 115 -13.59 -5.75 6.73
CA GLN A 115 -12.96 -4.57 7.29
C GLN A 115 -14.03 -3.63 7.89
N PRO A 116 -13.67 -2.72 8.81
CA PRO A 116 -14.63 -1.77 9.40
C PRO A 116 -15.45 -0.96 8.38
N ASP A 117 -14.85 -0.62 7.22
CA ASP A 117 -15.53 0.07 6.11
C ASP A 117 -16.42 -0.84 5.22
N GLY A 118 -16.53 -2.13 5.55
CA GLY A 118 -17.36 -3.10 4.84
C GLY A 118 -16.69 -3.77 3.65
N LYS A 119 -15.44 -3.45 3.33
CA LYS A 119 -14.69 -4.20 2.30
C LYS A 119 -14.33 -5.59 2.82
N VAL A 120 -14.22 -6.54 1.91
CA VAL A 120 -13.69 -7.87 2.24
C VAL A 120 -12.21 -7.91 1.94
N MET A 121 -11.43 -8.23 2.96
CA MET A 121 -10.01 -8.53 2.85
C MET A 121 -9.85 -10.04 2.67
N VAL A 122 -8.98 -10.44 1.75
CA VAL A 122 -8.47 -11.81 1.66
C VAL A 122 -6.95 -11.73 1.83
N ALA A 123 -6.38 -12.57 2.69
CA ALA A 123 -4.97 -12.53 3.03
C ALA A 123 -4.41 -13.94 3.29
N VAL A 124 -3.09 -14.08 3.24
CA VAL A 124 -2.41 -15.24 3.81
C VAL A 124 -2.49 -15.14 5.33
N SER A 125 -3.11 -16.15 5.95
CA SER A 125 -3.24 -16.28 7.40
C SER A 125 -1.94 -16.81 7.99
N PHE A 126 -0.86 -16.03 7.90
CA PHE A 126 0.45 -16.42 8.41
C PHE A 126 1.23 -15.21 8.92
N CYS A 127 1.61 -15.26 10.20
CA CYS A 127 2.52 -14.35 10.87
C CYS A 127 3.94 -14.92 10.72
N GLU A 128 4.67 -14.40 9.76
CA GLU A 128 5.87 -15.05 9.25
C GLU A 128 6.99 -15.21 10.29
N PRO A 129 7.32 -14.22 11.15
CA PRO A 129 8.43 -14.36 12.08
C PRO A 129 8.18 -15.40 13.18
N CYS A 130 6.95 -15.51 13.68
CA CYS A 130 6.60 -16.45 14.75
C CYS A 130 5.94 -17.75 14.26
N LYS A 131 5.69 -17.84 12.95
CA LYS A 131 5.01 -18.97 12.28
C LYS A 131 3.60 -19.25 12.79
N GLY A 132 2.96 -18.26 13.41
CA GLY A 132 1.57 -18.36 13.83
C GLY A 132 0.64 -18.20 12.65
N ASP A 133 -0.34 -19.08 12.51
CA ASP A 133 -1.23 -19.10 11.36
C ASP A 133 -2.70 -18.81 11.72
N SER A 134 -3.04 -18.77 13.00
CA SER A 134 -4.36 -18.38 13.49
C SER A 134 -4.37 -16.99 14.10
N PHE A 135 -5.52 -16.34 13.97
CA PHE A 135 -5.75 -14.96 14.40
C PHE A 135 -7.13 -14.83 15.03
N HIS A 136 -7.31 -13.77 15.82
CA HIS A 136 -8.62 -13.31 16.26
C HIS A 136 -8.78 -11.81 15.97
N ILE A 137 -10.04 -11.36 15.93
CA ILE A 137 -10.38 -9.94 15.86
C ILE A 137 -10.91 -9.48 17.22
N SER A 138 -10.44 -8.32 17.68
CA SER A 138 -11.00 -7.62 18.82
C SER A 138 -10.99 -6.12 18.56
N GLY A 139 -12.16 -5.49 18.59
CA GLY A 139 -12.31 -4.10 18.16
C GLY A 139 -11.79 -3.88 16.73
N ASN A 140 -10.99 -2.84 16.53
CA ASN A 140 -10.38 -2.52 15.23
C ASN A 140 -9.02 -3.21 15.01
N GLN A 141 -8.76 -4.35 15.66
CA GLN A 141 -7.48 -5.04 15.59
C GLN A 141 -7.65 -6.49 15.13
N ILE A 142 -6.69 -6.94 14.31
CA ILE A 142 -6.43 -8.36 14.07
C ILE A 142 -5.17 -8.76 14.83
N ILE A 143 -5.22 -9.89 15.53
CA ILE A 143 -4.24 -10.26 16.55
C ILE A 143 -3.77 -11.69 16.30
N CYS A 144 -2.45 -11.90 16.25
CA CYS A 144 -1.87 -13.23 16.11
C CYS A 144 -2.07 -14.05 17.39
N ASN A 145 -2.66 -15.24 17.28
CA ASN A 145 -2.88 -16.12 18.42
C ASN A 145 -1.57 -16.69 19.01
N THR A 146 -0.48 -16.71 18.25
CA THR A 146 0.81 -17.28 18.68
C THR A 146 1.67 -16.29 19.46
N CYS A 147 1.79 -15.05 18.97
CA CYS A 147 2.72 -14.07 19.55
C CYS A 147 2.07 -12.78 20.06
N GLY A 148 0.74 -12.63 19.89
CA GLY A 148 0.01 -11.45 20.33
C GLY A 148 0.30 -10.16 19.55
N THR A 149 1.10 -10.20 18.47
CA THR A 149 1.30 -9.02 17.61
C THR A 149 -0.05 -8.57 17.05
N THR A 150 -0.27 -7.25 17.06
CA THR A 150 -1.53 -6.62 16.67
C THR A 150 -1.34 -5.73 15.45
N TRP A 151 -2.33 -5.74 14.57
CA TRP A 151 -2.40 -4.87 13.41
C TRP A 151 -3.78 -4.24 13.30
N ASP A 152 -3.83 -3.05 12.70
CA ASP A 152 -5.08 -2.36 12.39
C ASP A 152 -5.90 -3.18 11.41
N LEU A 153 -7.17 -3.44 11.72
CA LEU A 153 -8.04 -4.30 10.91
C LEU A 153 -8.37 -3.70 9.52
N GLN A 154 -8.32 -2.37 9.39
CA GLN A 154 -8.64 -1.67 8.15
C GLN A 154 -7.44 -1.59 7.19
N THR A 155 -6.22 -1.53 7.73
CA THR A 155 -5.01 -1.20 6.94
C THR A 155 -3.90 -2.22 7.07
N LEU A 156 -4.00 -3.14 8.04
CA LEU A 156 -2.95 -4.07 8.44
C LEU A 156 -1.65 -3.39 8.88
N LYS A 157 -1.72 -2.09 9.22
CA LYS A 157 -0.59 -1.38 9.81
C LYS A 157 -0.31 -1.93 11.21
N GLY A 158 0.95 -2.25 11.50
CA GLY A 158 1.35 -2.74 12.83
C GLY A 158 1.03 -1.74 13.93
N ILE A 159 0.51 -2.25 15.05
CA ILE A 159 0.14 -1.46 16.24
C ILE A 159 1.07 -1.80 17.40
N ASP A 160 1.18 -3.09 17.76
CA ASP A 160 1.99 -3.58 18.87
C ASP A 160 2.60 -4.98 18.60
N GLY A 161 3.69 -5.33 19.29
CA GLY A 161 4.34 -6.64 19.20
C GLY A 161 5.55 -6.73 18.26
N GLY A 162 6.21 -7.89 18.25
CA GLY A 162 7.48 -8.09 17.54
C GLY A 162 7.38 -8.34 16.04
N CYS A 163 6.19 -8.64 15.52
CA CYS A 163 5.99 -9.02 14.11
C CYS A 163 5.32 -7.92 13.27
N GLN A 164 5.28 -6.67 13.74
CA GLN A 164 4.48 -5.58 13.17
C GLN A 164 4.68 -5.35 11.67
N THR A 165 5.89 -5.54 11.15
CA THR A 165 6.23 -5.37 9.72
C THR A 165 5.80 -6.55 8.85
N TYR A 166 5.28 -7.62 9.46
CA TYR A 166 4.83 -8.85 8.81
C TYR A 166 3.36 -9.15 9.14
N PRO A 167 2.42 -8.25 8.81
CA PRO A 167 0.99 -8.56 8.91
C PRO A 167 0.62 -9.74 8.01
N PRO A 168 -0.56 -10.37 8.24
CA PRO A 168 -1.20 -11.23 7.24
C PRO A 168 -1.09 -10.60 5.85
N GLN A 169 -0.54 -11.33 4.88
CA GLN A 169 -0.25 -10.73 3.58
C GLN A 169 -1.54 -10.61 2.77
N ALA A 170 -2.03 -9.38 2.58
CA ALA A 170 -3.20 -9.12 1.74
C ALA A 170 -2.98 -9.60 0.29
N LEU A 171 -3.98 -10.28 -0.25
CA LEU A 171 -3.96 -10.89 -1.57
C LEU A 171 -4.96 -10.19 -2.50
N THR A 172 -4.58 -10.06 -3.77
CA THR A 172 -5.54 -9.68 -4.81
C THR A 172 -6.39 -10.90 -5.15
N TYR A 173 -7.71 -10.71 -5.21
CA TYR A 173 -8.67 -11.75 -5.53
C TYR A 173 -9.76 -11.18 -6.45
N SER A 174 -10.56 -12.05 -7.08
CA SER A 174 -11.75 -11.68 -7.83
C SER A 174 -13.02 -12.19 -7.15
N LEU A 175 -14.09 -11.39 -7.22
CA LEU A 175 -15.43 -11.85 -6.87
C LEU A 175 -16.11 -12.34 -8.15
N ASN A 176 -16.41 -13.64 -8.23
CA ASN A 176 -17.09 -14.25 -9.37
C ASN A 176 -18.43 -14.85 -8.91
N GLY A 177 -19.51 -14.13 -9.17
CA GLY A 177 -20.78 -14.40 -8.51
C GLY A 177 -20.64 -14.20 -7.00
N ASP A 178 -20.70 -15.31 -6.25
CA ASP A 178 -20.51 -15.31 -4.79
C ASP A 178 -19.09 -15.76 -4.38
N ASN A 179 -18.29 -16.33 -5.29
CA ASN A 179 -17.00 -16.93 -4.95
C ASN A 179 -15.88 -15.89 -4.83
N LEU A 180 -15.08 -15.99 -3.76
CA LEU A 180 -13.82 -15.28 -3.61
C LEU A 180 -12.70 -16.14 -4.21
N GLU A 181 -12.22 -15.76 -5.40
CA GLU A 181 -11.28 -16.55 -6.20
C GLU A 181 -9.88 -15.92 -6.23
N ILE A 182 -8.86 -16.74 -6.00
CA ILE A 182 -7.44 -16.37 -6.15
C ILE A 182 -6.82 -17.22 -7.26
N PRO A 183 -6.06 -16.65 -8.21
CA PRO A 183 -5.31 -17.47 -9.17
C PRO A 183 -4.37 -18.43 -8.44
N GLN A 184 -4.43 -19.72 -8.77
CA GLN A 184 -3.60 -20.74 -8.12
C GLN A 184 -2.10 -20.42 -8.22
N THR A 185 -1.67 -19.85 -9.34
CA THR A 185 -0.29 -19.43 -9.58
C THR A 185 0.24 -18.43 -8.56
N VAL A 186 -0.62 -17.58 -7.98
CA VAL A 186 -0.23 -16.64 -6.92
C VAL A 186 0.13 -17.40 -5.65
N LEU A 187 -0.67 -18.41 -5.29
CA LEU A 187 -0.46 -19.23 -4.10
C LEU A 187 0.71 -20.21 -4.28
N ASP A 188 0.87 -20.75 -5.49
CA ASP A 188 2.00 -21.58 -5.85
C ASP A 188 3.32 -20.81 -5.82
N ALA A 189 3.32 -19.52 -6.16
CA ALA A 189 4.50 -18.67 -6.09
C ALA A 189 4.75 -18.10 -4.68
N TRP A 190 3.77 -18.20 -3.78
CA TRP A 190 3.88 -17.61 -2.46
C TRP A 190 4.98 -18.27 -1.61
N ALA A 191 5.69 -17.44 -0.86
CA ALA A 191 6.66 -17.80 0.16
C ALA A 191 6.66 -16.73 1.26
N PRO A 192 6.98 -17.08 2.52
CA PRO A 192 7.24 -16.11 3.58
C PRO A 192 8.32 -15.07 3.18
N ARG A 193 8.21 -13.85 3.70
CA ARG A 193 9.17 -12.75 3.47
C ARG A 193 10.37 -12.80 4.42
N VAL A 194 10.38 -13.70 5.40
CA VAL A 194 11.45 -13.96 6.38
C VAL A 194 11.86 -15.42 6.42
#